data_AF-A0A843FN20-F1
#
_entry.id   AF-A0A843FN20-F1
#
_cell.length_a   1.000
_cell.length_b   1.000
_cell.length_c   1.000
_cell.angle_alpha   90.00
_cell.angle_beta   90.00
_cell.angle_gamma   90.00
#
_symmetry.space_group_name_H-M   'P 1'
#
loop_
_entity.id
_entity.type
_entity.pdbx_description
1 polymer ?
#
loop_
_entity_poly.entity_id
_entity_poly.type
_entity_poly.pdbx_seq_one_letter_code
_entity_poly.pdbx_strand_id
1 'polypeptide(L)'
;MSKSYKKHPYLKESSQHTKYGKKFANRKVRKSEETLQHKDYKKQYCSWEISEYKFYMSEQEVINEFFASRNEEYHWMKKFKTLKEALTWWKKTYLRK
;
A
#
# COMPACT_ATOMS: atom_id res chain seq x y z
N MET A 1 -18.46 -13.49 -3.48
CA MET A 1 -17.63 -12.30 -3.82
C MET A 1 -16.16 -12.71 -3.77
N SER A 2 -15.53 -13.01 -4.92
CA SER A 2 -14.08 -13.30 -4.93
C SER A 2 -13.33 -12.00 -4.64
N LYS A 3 -12.33 -12.07 -3.74
CA LYS A 3 -11.48 -10.91 -3.45
C LYS A 3 -10.41 -10.87 -4.53
N SER A 4 -10.41 -9.85 -5.38
CA SER A 4 -9.32 -9.65 -6.32
C SER A 4 -8.06 -9.24 -5.55
N TYR A 5 -6.96 -9.93 -5.83
CA TYR A 5 -5.65 -9.59 -5.31
C TYR A 5 -4.88 -8.78 -6.35
N LYS A 6 -4.11 -7.81 -5.89
CA LYS A 6 -3.15 -7.08 -6.71
C LYS A 6 -1.95 -7.98 -6.98
N LYS A 7 -1.39 -7.90 -8.20
CA LYS A 7 -0.17 -8.64 -8.57
C LYS A 7 1.08 -8.15 -7.82
N HIS A 8 1.08 -6.89 -7.38
CA HIS A 8 2.21 -6.27 -6.68
C HIS A 8 1.72 -5.66 -5.37
N PRO A 9 2.53 -5.72 -4.30
CA PRO A 9 2.19 -5.07 -3.04
C PRO A 9 2.24 -3.54 -3.19
N TYR A 10 1.33 -2.87 -2.50
CA TYR A 10 1.25 -1.42 -2.46
C TYR A 10 1.34 -0.94 -1.02
N LEU A 11 2.28 -0.03 -0.76
CA LEU A 11 2.34 0.71 0.49
C LEU A 11 1.55 2.00 0.32
N LYS A 12 0.55 2.17 1.18
CA LYS A 12 0.00 3.50 1.43
C LYS A 12 0.78 4.06 2.60
N GLU A 13 1.38 5.22 2.41
CA GLU A 13 1.95 5.95 3.53
C GLU A 13 0.85 6.17 4.58
N SER A 14 1.10 5.86 5.86
CA SER A 14 0.07 6.01 6.90
C SER A 14 -0.08 7.45 7.40
N SER A 15 0.69 8.38 6.82
CA SER A 15 0.69 9.78 7.24
C SER A 15 -0.62 10.47 6.86
N GLN A 16 -1.06 11.43 7.68
CA GLN A 16 -2.27 12.25 7.44
C GLN A 16 -2.21 12.98 6.08
N HIS A 17 -1.02 13.15 5.52
CA HIS A 17 -0.77 13.75 4.21
C HIS A 17 -1.46 13.00 3.05
N THR A 18 -1.69 11.70 3.18
CA THR A 18 -2.28 10.87 2.10
C THR A 18 -3.74 11.21 1.78
N LYS A 19 -4.53 11.59 2.79
CA LYS A 19 -5.93 12.02 2.60
C LYS A 19 -5.97 13.36 1.87
N TYR A 20 -5.06 14.27 2.22
CA TYR A 20 -4.99 15.58 1.60
C TYR A 20 -4.41 15.52 0.19
N GLY A 21 -3.32 14.78 -0.05
CA GLY A 21 -2.71 14.60 -1.36
C GLY A 21 -3.71 14.10 -2.40
N LYS A 22 -4.48 13.04 -2.06
CA LYS A 22 -5.56 12.55 -2.93
C LYS A 22 -6.69 13.55 -3.13
N LYS A 23 -7.06 14.29 -2.10
CA LYS A 23 -8.10 15.33 -2.20
C LYS A 23 -7.65 16.46 -3.14
N PHE A 24 -6.39 16.89 -3.05
CA PHE A 24 -5.79 17.89 -3.92
C PHE A 24 -5.66 17.39 -5.36
N ALA A 25 -5.13 16.19 -5.57
CA ALA A 25 -5.04 15.55 -6.89
C ALA A 25 -6.41 15.45 -7.57
N ASN A 26 -7.43 14.95 -6.85
CA ASN A 26 -8.80 14.88 -7.35
C ASN A 26 -9.40 16.26 -7.65
N ARG A 27 -9.13 17.26 -6.81
CA ARG A 27 -9.62 18.63 -7.03
C ARG A 27 -9.00 19.23 -8.28
N LYS A 28 -7.72 18.95 -8.56
CA LYS A 28 -7.03 19.46 -9.74
C LYS A 28 -7.49 18.74 -11.02
N VAL A 29 -7.76 17.43 -10.99
CA VAL A 29 -8.39 16.70 -12.13
C VAL A 29 -9.80 17.24 -12.44
N ARG A 30 -10.61 17.55 -11.41
CA ARG A 30 -11.92 18.16 -11.63
C ARG A 30 -11.86 19.56 -12.23
N LYS A 31 -10.72 20.24 -12.10
CA LYS A 31 -10.48 21.59 -12.62
C LYS A 31 -9.72 21.59 -13.94
N SER A 32 -9.15 20.46 -14.37
CA SER A 32 -8.50 20.37 -15.67
C SER A 32 -9.56 20.32 -16.76
N GLU A 33 -9.33 21.05 -17.85
CA GLU A 33 -10.18 21.04 -19.04
C GLU A 33 -10.10 19.72 -19.83
N GLU A 34 -9.16 18.84 -19.47
CA GLU A 34 -9.08 17.49 -20.02
C GLU A 34 -10.34 16.68 -19.66
N THR A 35 -10.85 15.92 -20.64
CA THR A 35 -11.98 14.98 -20.55
C THR A 35 -11.69 13.75 -19.68
N LEU A 36 -10.93 13.93 -18.60
CA LEU A 36 -10.58 12.88 -17.66
C LEU A 36 -11.65 12.77 -16.58
N GLN A 37 -12.06 11.54 -16.31
CA GLN A 37 -13.01 11.30 -15.23
C GLN A 37 -12.30 11.47 -13.89
N HIS A 38 -13.06 11.80 -12.84
CA HIS A 38 -12.56 11.93 -11.46
C HIS A 38 -11.78 10.71 -10.93
N LYS A 39 -11.87 9.54 -11.60
CA LYS A 39 -11.12 8.31 -11.27
C LYS A 39 -9.75 8.24 -11.93
N ASP A 40 -9.46 9.11 -12.89
CA ASP A 40 -8.26 9.11 -13.73
C ASP A 40 -7.10 9.90 -13.12
N TYR A 41 -7.22 10.42 -11.89
CA TYR A 41 -6.12 11.15 -11.23
C TYR A 41 -4.80 10.35 -11.23
N LYS A 42 -4.86 9.01 -11.20
CA LYS A 42 -3.68 8.15 -11.29
C LYS A 42 -2.93 8.20 -12.64
N LYS A 43 -3.54 8.75 -13.69
CA LYS A 43 -2.90 8.98 -14.98
C LYS A 43 -2.08 10.28 -15.00
N GLN A 44 -2.51 11.28 -14.23
CA GLN A 44 -1.87 12.60 -14.17
C GLN A 44 -0.84 12.71 -13.04
N TYR A 45 -1.07 12.06 -11.90
CA TYR A 45 -0.19 12.15 -10.73
C TYR A 45 0.70 10.93 -10.60
N CYS A 46 1.98 11.17 -10.34
CA CYS A 46 2.90 10.08 -10.05
C CYS A 46 2.63 9.52 -8.64
N SER A 47 3.06 8.28 -8.41
CA SER A 47 2.85 7.57 -7.13
C SER A 47 3.28 8.35 -5.90
N TRP A 48 4.31 9.19 -6.03
CA TRP A 48 4.83 10.05 -4.96
C TRP A 48 3.85 11.16 -4.55
N GLU A 49 3.19 11.80 -5.52
CA GLU A 49 2.25 12.90 -5.25
C GLU A 49 0.95 12.43 -4.56
N ILE A 50 0.60 11.16 -4.74
CA ILE A 50 -0.58 10.55 -4.11
C ILE A 50 -0.23 9.61 -2.95
N SER A 51 1.04 9.54 -2.57
CA SER A 51 1.59 8.68 -1.51
C SER A 51 1.13 7.21 -1.64
N GLU A 52 1.04 6.71 -2.88
CA GLU A 52 0.73 5.31 -3.20
C GLU A 52 1.91 4.65 -3.89
N TYR A 53 2.77 4.02 -3.11
CA TYR A 53 4.01 3.41 -3.59
C TYR A 53 3.78 1.95 -3.94
N LYS A 54 4.30 1.53 -5.09
CA LYS A 54 4.47 0.11 -5.41
C LYS A 54 5.84 -0.31 -4.92
N PHE A 55 5.92 -1.47 -4.32
CA PHE A 55 7.20 -2.10 -4.05
C PHE A 55 7.17 -3.54 -4.54
N TYR A 56 8.34 -4.09 -4.83
CA TYR A 56 8.49 -5.45 -5.30
C TYR A 56 9.27 -6.18 -4.22
N MET A 57 8.58 -7.09 -3.54
CA MET A 57 9.18 -7.89 -2.48
C MET A 57 8.69 -9.32 -2.64
N SER A 58 9.64 -10.25 -2.67
CA SER A 58 9.41 -11.68 -2.65
C SER A 58 8.93 -12.13 -1.27
N GLU A 59 8.29 -13.30 -1.19
CA GLU A 59 7.86 -13.85 0.10
C GLU A 59 9.05 -14.06 1.05
N GLN A 60 10.21 -14.45 0.50
CA GLN A 60 11.44 -14.63 1.28
C GLN A 60 11.96 -13.32 1.87
N GLU A 61 11.92 -12.23 1.11
CA GLU A 61 12.31 -10.91 1.62
C GLU A 61 11.36 -10.41 2.71
N VAL A 62 10.05 -10.66 2.60
CA VAL A 62 9.07 -10.33 3.65
C VAL A 62 9.36 -11.13 4.93
N ILE A 63 9.67 -12.42 4.77
CA ILE A 63 10.05 -13.28 5.89
C ILE A 63 11.35 -12.76 6.53
N ASN A 64 12.35 -12.41 5.71
CA ASN A 64 13.59 -11.85 6.20
C ASN A 64 13.35 -10.52 6.94
N GLU A 65 12.48 -9.64 6.43
CA GLU A 65 12.11 -8.39 7.12
C GLU A 65 11.46 -8.66 8.49
N PHE A 66 10.58 -9.66 8.57
CA PHE A 66 9.98 -10.10 9.83
C PHE A 66 10.99 -10.60 10.86
N PHE A 67 12.11 -11.18 10.42
CA PHE A 67 13.17 -11.69 11.28
C PHE A 67 14.35 -10.70 11.46
N ALA A 68 14.49 -9.71 10.58
CA ALA A 68 15.61 -8.76 10.57
C ALA A 68 15.38 -7.49 11.40
N SER A 69 14.19 -7.29 11.98
CA SER A 69 13.94 -6.15 12.87
C SER A 69 14.83 -6.26 14.12
N ARG A 70 15.89 -5.43 14.13
CA ARG A 70 17.07 -5.58 14.99
C ARG A 70 16.85 -5.42 16.50
N ASN A 71 15.67 -5.07 16.98
CA ASN A 71 15.43 -4.79 18.40
C ASN A 71 14.24 -5.60 18.95
N GLU A 72 14.58 -6.55 19.82
CA GLU A 72 13.80 -7.16 20.91
C GLU A 72 12.35 -7.58 20.60
N GLU A 73 12.20 -8.90 20.41
CA GLU A 73 10.99 -9.64 20.06
C GLU A 73 10.42 -9.28 18.68
N TYR A 74 10.59 -10.21 17.74
CA TYR A 74 9.92 -10.26 16.45
C TYR A 74 8.53 -9.61 16.52
N HIS A 75 8.41 -8.36 16.05
CA HIS A 75 7.23 -7.52 16.29
C HIS A 75 5.93 -8.18 15.76
N TRP A 76 6.04 -9.05 14.77
CA TRP A 76 4.92 -9.85 14.28
C TRP A 76 4.46 -10.91 15.29
N MET A 77 5.34 -11.49 16.12
CA MET A 77 5.01 -12.45 17.17
C MET A 77 4.19 -11.83 18.32
N LYS A 78 4.34 -10.52 18.58
CA LYS A 78 3.46 -9.79 19.52
C LYS A 78 1.99 -9.78 19.07
N LYS A 79 1.75 -9.94 17.77
CA LYS A 79 0.43 -9.80 17.13
C LYS A 79 -0.13 -11.11 16.58
N PHE A 80 0.73 -12.05 16.23
CA PHE A 80 0.36 -13.30 15.55
C PHE A 80 1.02 -14.49 16.22
N LYS A 81 0.29 -15.59 16.35
CA LYS A 81 0.81 -16.83 16.97
C LYS A 81 1.68 -17.62 16.00
N THR A 82 1.47 -17.45 14.69
CA THR A 82 2.19 -18.18 13.66
C THR A 82 2.68 -17.27 12.53
N LEU A 83 3.78 -17.67 11.90
CA LEU A 83 4.29 -16.99 10.70
C LEU A 83 3.26 -16.99 9.56
N LYS A 84 2.47 -18.07 9.44
CA LYS A 84 1.41 -18.20 8.43
C LYS A 84 0.32 -17.13 8.62
N GLU A 85 -0.06 -16.84 9.86
CA GLU A 85 -1.00 -15.75 10.18
C GLU A 85 -0.40 -14.38 9.84
N ALA A 86 0.86 -14.15 10.20
CA ALA A 86 1.56 -12.91 9.90
C ALA A 86 1.67 -12.66 8.39
N LEU A 87 2.06 -13.67 7.61
CA LEU A 87 2.09 -13.62 6.15
C LEU A 87 0.71 -13.41 5.55
N THR A 88 -0.32 -14.09 6.06
CA THR A 88 -1.69 -13.90 5.58
C THR A 88 -2.19 -12.48 5.85
N TRP A 89 -1.85 -11.90 7.01
CA TRP A 89 -2.15 -10.52 7.34
C TRP A 89 -1.40 -9.56 6.43
N TRP A 90 -0.10 -9.76 6.22
CA TRP A 90 0.72 -8.96 5.32
C TRP A 90 0.16 -8.96 3.89
N LYS A 91 -0.19 -10.14 3.36
CA LYS A 91 -0.84 -10.28 2.05
C LYS A 91 -2.17 -9.51 2.00
N LYS A 92 -2.97 -9.53 3.08
CA LYS A 92 -4.21 -8.75 3.16
C LYS A 92 -3.96 -7.24 3.21
N THR A 93 -2.89 -6.79 3.85
CA THR A 93 -2.59 -5.36 3.99
C THR A 93 -2.04 -4.78 2.69
N TYR A 94 -1.11 -5.49 2.05
CA TYR A 94 -0.35 -4.95 0.92
C TYR A 94 -0.83 -5.43 -0.47
N LEU A 95 -1.40 -6.63 -0.58
CA LEU A 95 -1.86 -7.20 -1.86
C LEU A 95 -3.38 -7.10 -2.09
N ARG A 96 -4.16 -6.60 -1.12
CA ARG A 96 -5.62 -6.50 -1.32
C ARG A 96 -5.98 -5.31 -2.20
N LYS A 97 -6.89 -5.53 -3.15
CA LYS A 97 -7.42 -4.51 -4.09
C LYS A 97 -8.29 -3.48 -3.37
#